data_AF-A0A2D5N779-F1
#
_entry.id   AF-A0A2D5N779-F1
#
_cell.length_a   1.000
_cell.length_b   1.000
_cell.length_c   1.000
_cell.angle_alpha   90.00
_cell.angle_beta   90.00
_cell.angle_gamma   90.00
#
_symmetry.space_group_name_H-M   'P 1'
#
loop_
_entity.id
_entity.type
_entity.pdbx_description
1 polymer ?
#
loop_
_entity_poly.entity_id
_entity_poly.type
_entity_poly.pdbx_seq_one_letter_code
_entity_poly.pdbx_strand_id
1 'polypeptide(L)'
;MFIRNFFLLLMVIVFSSCNSNKNAITDSQTTELVLDSLSSPKLKLTPYPEEFIEAYELEEWKDFEKLYESMERLKELNFEGIEVDLIALSSRIKELRSGSLPRKLEVPQIKSRLKVVEMQVQKARYFTKHYKKDSLIPSLILLYEYFNGFVSRMKSLEKEDQEFENIKNKE
;
A
#
# COMPACT_ATOMS: atom_id res chain seq x y z
N MET A 1 10.28 -25.37 45.91
CA MET A 1 9.92 -26.39 44.91
C MET A 1 8.63 -25.97 44.20
N PHE A 2 8.63 -24.92 43.37
CA PHE A 2 7.41 -24.46 42.67
C PHE A 2 7.68 -23.62 41.41
N ILE A 3 8.85 -23.77 40.76
CA ILE A 3 9.24 -22.92 39.61
C ILE A 3 9.58 -23.73 38.34
N ARG A 4 9.49 -25.07 38.36
CA ARG A 4 9.94 -25.91 37.23
C ARG A 4 8.82 -26.54 36.38
N ASN A 5 7.56 -26.15 36.58
CA ASN A 5 6.43 -26.77 35.85
C ASN A 5 5.50 -25.79 35.10
N PHE A 6 5.82 -24.50 35.03
CA PHE A 6 4.98 -23.55 34.29
C PHE A 6 5.27 -23.50 32.78
N PHE A 7 6.39 -24.09 32.33
CA PHE A 7 6.81 -24.05 30.92
C PHE A 7 6.23 -25.17 30.04
N LEU A 8 5.51 -26.13 30.63
CA LEU A 8 4.92 -27.27 29.92
C LEU A 8 3.44 -27.08 29.52
N LEU A 9 2.79 -25.99 29.96
CA LEU A 9 1.37 -25.76 29.68
C LEU A 9 1.10 -24.88 28.44
N LEU A 10 2.14 -24.36 27.79
CA LEU A 10 1.99 -23.42 26.66
C LEU A 10 2.17 -24.07 25.28
N MET A 11 2.29 -25.40 25.22
CA MET A 11 2.62 -26.14 23.99
C MET A 11 1.46 -26.97 23.42
N VAL A 12 0.19 -26.63 23.71
CA VAL A 12 -0.97 -27.47 23.32
C VAL A 12 -2.00 -26.76 22.41
N ILE A 13 -1.88 -25.47 22.09
CA ILE A 13 -2.92 -24.75 21.31
C ILE A 13 -2.50 -24.42 19.88
N VAL A 14 -1.83 -25.33 19.16
CA VAL A 14 -1.49 -25.08 17.75
C VAL A 14 -1.74 -26.28 16.84
N PHE A 15 -2.93 -26.88 16.88
CA PHE A 15 -3.41 -27.72 15.76
C PHE A 15 -4.94 -27.63 15.62
N SER A 16 -5.44 -26.53 15.08
CA SER A 16 -6.74 -26.51 14.39
C SER A 16 -6.47 -26.38 12.89
N SER A 17 -6.11 -27.51 12.29
CA SER A 17 -6.06 -27.67 10.83
C SER A 17 -7.49 -27.84 10.33
N CYS A 18 -7.97 -26.88 9.55
CA CYS A 18 -9.25 -27.00 8.86
C CYS A 18 -9.06 -27.93 7.65
N ASN A 19 -9.61 -29.14 7.74
CA ASN A 19 -9.68 -30.09 6.63
C ASN A 19 -10.98 -29.88 5.86
N SER A 20 -10.89 -29.37 4.64
CA SER A 20 -11.97 -29.49 3.67
C SER A 20 -11.45 -30.20 2.41
N ASN A 21 -11.58 -31.52 2.42
CA ASN A 21 -11.54 -32.32 1.20
C ASN A 21 -12.75 -31.96 0.33
N LYS A 22 -12.48 -31.47 -0.89
CA LYS A 22 -13.38 -31.61 -2.04
C LYS A 22 -12.53 -32.05 -3.23
N ASN A 23 -12.82 -33.25 -3.71
CA ASN A 23 -12.15 -33.93 -4.81
C ASN A 23 -12.45 -33.30 -6.18
N ALA A 24 -11.49 -33.51 -7.10
CA ALA A 24 -11.55 -33.45 -8.57
C ALA A 24 -11.78 -32.04 -9.18
N ILE A 25 -11.08 -31.63 -10.24
CA ILE A 25 -10.80 -32.30 -11.51
C ILE A 25 -9.44 -31.82 -12.07
N THR A 26 -8.62 -32.77 -12.53
CA THR A 26 -7.57 -32.52 -13.52
C THR A 26 -8.24 -32.24 -14.85
N ASP A 27 -8.04 -31.03 -15.40
CA ASP A 27 -8.00 -30.88 -16.85
C ASP A 27 -6.90 -29.89 -17.21
N SER A 28 -5.86 -30.45 -17.84
CA SER A 28 -4.83 -29.71 -18.54
C SER A 28 -5.46 -29.17 -19.81
N GLN A 29 -6.07 -27.99 -19.73
CA GLN A 29 -6.39 -27.20 -20.91
C GLN A 29 -5.58 -25.93 -20.86
N THR A 30 -4.57 -25.89 -21.73
CA THR A 30 -3.92 -24.67 -22.20
C THR A 30 -5.01 -23.83 -22.88
N THR A 31 -5.79 -23.11 -22.09
CA THR A 31 -6.58 -22.00 -22.62
C THR A 31 -5.58 -20.90 -22.88
N GLU A 32 -5.10 -20.85 -24.12
CA GLU A 32 -4.58 -19.65 -24.74
C GLU A 32 -5.59 -18.55 -24.44
N LEU A 33 -5.30 -17.76 -23.40
CA LEU A 33 -6.09 -16.58 -23.05
C LEU A 33 -5.84 -15.59 -24.17
N VAL A 34 -6.69 -15.70 -25.18
CA VAL A 34 -7.02 -14.65 -26.14
C VAL A 34 -7.27 -13.39 -25.32
N LEU A 35 -6.22 -12.58 -25.22
CA LEU A 35 -6.19 -11.28 -24.57
C LEU A 35 -6.92 -10.29 -25.47
N ASP A 36 -8.18 -10.56 -25.76
CA ASP A 36 -9.00 -9.74 -26.62
C ASP A 36 -10.12 -9.13 -25.77
N SER A 37 -10.01 -7.83 -25.56
CA SER A 37 -11.09 -6.95 -25.10
C SER A 37 -11.74 -7.24 -23.73
N LEU A 38 -10.94 -7.29 -22.65
CA LEU A 38 -11.42 -6.93 -21.31
C LEU A 38 -10.76 -5.61 -20.92
N SER A 39 -11.58 -4.58 -20.63
CA SER A 39 -11.10 -3.25 -20.23
C SER A 39 -9.99 -3.38 -19.20
N SER A 40 -8.80 -2.85 -19.49
CA SER A 40 -7.72 -2.72 -18.52
C SER A 40 -8.28 -2.13 -17.22
N PRO A 41 -7.98 -2.70 -16.04
CA PRO A 41 -8.55 -2.20 -14.79
C PRO A 41 -8.20 -0.72 -14.62
N LYS A 42 -9.23 0.10 -14.40
CA LYS A 42 -9.06 1.54 -14.23
C LYS A 42 -8.52 1.82 -12.83
N LEU A 43 -7.21 2.03 -12.74
CA LEU A 43 -6.55 2.41 -11.50
C LEU A 43 -6.98 3.83 -11.10
N LYS A 44 -7.77 3.94 -10.02
CA LYS A 44 -8.24 5.23 -9.49
C LYS A 44 -7.24 5.73 -8.46
N LEU A 45 -6.63 6.89 -8.72
CA LEU A 45 -5.74 7.56 -7.77
C LEU A 45 -6.52 8.63 -7.01
N THR A 46 -6.49 8.59 -5.68
CA THR A 46 -7.05 9.64 -4.83
C THR A 46 -6.05 10.81 -4.77
N PRO A 47 -6.44 12.03 -5.18
CA PRO A 47 -5.57 13.20 -5.07
C PRO A 47 -5.22 13.49 -3.62
N TYR A 48 -4.07 14.11 -3.38
CA TYR A 48 -3.85 14.73 -2.08
C TYR A 48 -4.94 15.78 -1.83
N PRO A 49 -5.51 15.87 -0.61
CA PRO A 49 -6.51 16.89 -0.32
C PRO A 49 -5.90 18.30 -0.50
N GLU A 50 -6.62 19.24 -1.10
CA GLU A 50 -6.13 20.63 -1.27
C GLU A 50 -5.94 21.32 0.09
N GLU A 51 -6.93 21.19 0.98
CA GLU A 51 -6.85 21.63 2.39
C GLU A 51 -5.59 21.11 3.10
N PHE A 52 -5.19 19.88 2.76
CA PHE A 52 -4.02 19.20 3.32
C PHE A 52 -2.71 19.72 2.73
N ILE A 53 -2.68 20.08 1.44
CA ILE A 53 -1.52 20.71 0.83
C ILE A 53 -1.23 22.04 1.53
N GLU A 54 -2.25 22.87 1.73
CA GLU A 54 -2.11 24.15 2.41
C GLU A 54 -1.82 24.01 3.91
N ALA A 55 -2.57 23.18 4.65
CA ALA A 55 -2.46 23.08 6.12
C ALA A 55 -1.15 22.45 6.62
N TYR A 56 -0.42 21.76 5.75
CA TYR A 56 0.84 21.09 6.03
C TYR A 56 2.02 21.66 5.23
N GLU A 57 1.81 22.79 4.53
CA GLU A 57 2.81 23.48 3.71
C GLU A 57 3.48 22.53 2.71
N LEU A 58 2.71 21.58 2.15
CA LEU A 58 3.26 20.51 1.31
C LEU A 58 3.79 21.02 -0.03
N GLU A 59 3.51 22.26 -0.40
CA GLU A 59 4.19 22.92 -1.53
C GLU A 59 5.72 22.94 -1.32
N GLU A 60 6.17 22.99 -0.07
CA GLU A 60 7.60 22.89 0.28
C GLU A 60 8.12 21.45 0.24
N TRP A 61 7.22 20.47 0.30
CA TRP A 61 7.51 19.04 0.37
C TRP A 61 7.39 18.36 -0.99
N LYS A 62 8.27 18.77 -1.92
CA LYS A 62 8.36 18.25 -3.30
C LYS A 62 8.38 16.72 -3.42
N ASP A 63 8.78 16.01 -2.38
CA ASP A 63 8.82 14.56 -2.39
C ASP A 63 7.42 13.92 -2.37
N PHE A 64 6.41 14.60 -1.78
CA PHE A 64 5.01 14.17 -1.88
C PHE A 64 4.48 14.36 -3.31
N GLU A 65 4.70 15.52 -3.91
CA GLU A 65 4.34 15.79 -5.32
C GLU A 65 4.93 14.73 -6.25
N LYS A 66 6.25 14.52 -6.19
CA LYS A 66 6.96 13.51 -6.99
C LYS A 66 6.46 12.09 -6.73
N LEU A 67 6.05 11.78 -5.50
CA LEU A 67 5.46 10.49 -5.16
C LEU A 67 4.12 10.30 -5.86
N TYR A 68 3.26 11.31 -5.83
CA TYR A 68 1.96 11.29 -6.50
C TYR A 68 2.09 11.19 -8.02
N GLU A 69 2.94 12.00 -8.63
CA GLU A 69 3.22 11.92 -10.07
C GLU A 69 3.71 10.52 -10.48
N SER A 70 4.52 9.89 -9.62
CA SER A 70 4.99 8.53 -9.86
C SER A 70 3.86 7.50 -9.80
N MET A 71 2.89 7.68 -8.91
CA MET A 71 1.68 6.87 -8.90
C MET A 71 0.82 7.14 -10.15
N GLU A 72 0.69 8.40 -10.58
CA GLU A 72 -0.09 8.77 -11.76
C GLU A 72 0.46 8.13 -13.04
N ARG A 73 1.78 8.15 -13.24
CA ARG A 73 2.42 7.50 -14.40
C ARG A 73 2.09 6.01 -14.51
N LEU A 74 1.94 5.31 -13.39
CA LEU A 74 1.59 3.87 -13.39
C LEU A 74 0.18 3.59 -13.94
N LYS A 75 -0.72 4.60 -14.03
CA LYS A 75 -2.07 4.41 -14.57
C LYS A 75 -2.08 4.02 -16.03
N GLU A 76 -1.05 4.43 -16.78
CA GLU A 76 -0.94 4.14 -18.21
C GLU A 76 -0.72 2.65 -18.49
N LEU A 77 -0.36 1.87 -17.45
CA LEU A 77 -0.11 0.42 -17.54
C LEU A 77 0.84 0.07 -18.70
N ASN A 78 1.80 0.95 -18.97
CA ASN A 78 2.82 0.71 -19.99
C ASN A 78 3.80 -0.36 -19.50
N PHE A 79 3.51 -1.63 -19.82
CA PHE A 79 4.27 -2.79 -19.35
C PHE A 79 5.74 -2.81 -19.78
N GLU A 80 6.11 -2.07 -20.83
CA GLU A 80 7.50 -1.97 -21.29
C GLU A 80 8.33 -1.06 -20.36
N GLY A 81 7.73 0.02 -19.85
CA GLY A 81 8.37 0.98 -18.95
C GLY A 81 8.11 0.75 -17.46
N ILE A 82 7.16 -0.11 -17.12
CA ILE A 82 6.63 -0.19 -15.74
C ILE A 82 7.66 -0.60 -14.70
N GLU A 83 8.68 -1.40 -15.06
CA GLU A 83 9.76 -1.73 -14.14
C GLU A 83 10.54 -0.49 -13.72
N VAL A 84 10.86 0.38 -14.68
CA VAL A 84 11.62 1.61 -14.44
C VAL A 84 10.81 2.56 -13.56
N ASP A 85 9.51 2.71 -13.84
CA ASP A 85 8.61 3.52 -13.03
C ASP A 85 8.50 2.99 -11.59
N LEU A 86 8.38 1.67 -11.41
CA LEU A 86 8.32 1.07 -10.07
C LEU A 86 9.66 1.15 -9.32
N ILE A 87 10.81 1.11 -10.01
CA ILE A 87 12.14 1.37 -9.42
C ILE A 87 12.23 2.81 -8.91
N ALA A 88 11.80 3.78 -9.74
CA ALA A 88 11.79 5.18 -9.37
C ALA A 88 10.86 5.43 -8.17
N LEU A 89 9.62 4.91 -8.23
CA LEU A 89 8.65 4.98 -7.13
C LEU A 89 9.21 4.39 -5.83
N SER A 90 9.84 3.21 -5.90
CA SER A 90 10.46 2.57 -4.75
C SER A 90 11.54 3.44 -4.12
N SER A 91 12.34 4.12 -4.93
CA SER A 91 13.43 4.97 -4.44
C SER A 91 12.88 6.20 -3.72
N ARG A 92 11.88 6.85 -4.31
CA ARG A 92 11.18 8.00 -3.71
C ARG A 92 10.52 7.66 -2.38
N ILE A 93 9.81 6.52 -2.29
CA ILE A 93 9.19 6.09 -1.03
C ILE A 93 10.26 5.84 0.04
N LYS A 94 11.38 5.23 -0.34
CA LYS A 94 12.48 4.97 0.58
C LYS A 94 13.09 6.27 1.11
N GLU A 95 13.32 7.24 0.23
CA GLU A 95 13.78 8.59 0.58
C GLU A 95 12.81 9.25 1.55
N LEU A 96 11.53 9.33 1.19
CA LEU A 96 10.47 9.90 2.02
C LEU A 96 10.36 9.24 3.40
N ARG A 97 10.53 7.92 3.48
CA ARG A 97 10.47 7.18 4.74
C ARG A 97 11.72 7.32 5.60
N SER A 98 12.87 7.60 4.98
CA SER A 98 14.15 7.82 5.68
C SER A 98 14.32 9.25 6.16
N GLY A 99 13.67 10.20 5.50
CA GLY A 99 13.59 11.59 5.94
C GLY A 99 12.58 11.80 7.07
N SER A 100 12.56 13.03 7.59
CA SER A 100 11.47 13.50 8.44
C SER A 100 10.26 13.83 7.58
N LEU A 101 9.06 13.41 7.97
CA LEU A 101 7.82 13.94 7.38
C LEU A 101 7.51 15.33 7.99
N PRO A 102 6.60 16.10 7.38
CA PRO A 102 6.03 17.28 8.03
C PRO A 102 5.59 16.96 9.46
N ARG A 103 5.82 17.87 10.41
CA ARG A 103 5.65 17.59 11.86
C ARG A 103 4.30 16.95 12.20
N LYS A 104 3.21 17.46 11.62
CA LYS A 104 1.84 16.96 11.82
C LYS A 104 1.63 15.55 11.23
N LEU A 105 2.43 15.15 10.24
CA LEU A 105 2.43 13.82 9.62
C LEU A 105 3.45 12.85 10.23
N GLU A 106 4.32 13.34 11.11
CA GLU A 106 5.39 12.57 11.73
C GLU A 106 4.87 11.67 12.88
N VAL A 107 3.72 11.02 12.63
CA VAL A 107 2.99 10.17 13.57
C VAL A 107 3.04 8.69 13.17
N PRO A 108 3.00 7.75 14.12
CA PRO A 108 3.11 6.31 13.82
C PRO A 108 2.08 5.80 12.81
N GLN A 109 0.87 6.37 12.83
CA GLN A 109 -0.24 5.95 11.97
C GLN A 109 0.01 6.23 10.48
N ILE A 110 0.73 7.31 10.16
CA ILE A 110 1.13 7.70 8.81
C ILE A 110 2.36 6.90 8.38
N LYS A 111 3.39 6.86 9.23
CA LYS A 111 4.62 6.10 8.97
C LYS A 111 4.36 4.62 8.69
N SER A 112 3.48 4.00 9.48
CA SER A 112 3.09 2.59 9.29
C SER A 112 2.45 2.36 7.93
N ARG A 113 1.52 3.23 7.52
CA ARG A 113 0.87 3.13 6.21
C ARG A 113 1.84 3.35 5.05
N LEU A 114 2.74 4.34 5.15
CA LEU A 114 3.78 4.57 4.15
C LEU A 114 4.70 3.34 3.99
N LYS A 115 5.04 2.65 5.08
CA LYS A 115 5.79 1.39 5.05
C LYS A 115 5.01 0.26 4.33
N VAL A 116 3.68 0.21 4.49
CA VAL A 116 2.86 -0.75 3.74
C VAL A 116 2.84 -0.41 2.25
N VAL A 117 2.75 0.87 1.88
CA VAL A 117 2.87 1.29 0.47
C VAL A 117 4.22 0.84 -0.11
N GLU A 118 5.33 1.07 0.61
CA GLU A 118 6.67 0.59 0.21
C GLU A 118 6.66 -0.91 -0.08
N MET A 119 6.08 -1.71 0.81
CA MET A 119 5.95 -3.16 0.64
C MET A 119 5.20 -3.53 -0.65
N GLN A 120 4.09 -2.85 -0.95
CA GLN A 120 3.31 -3.15 -2.16
C GLN A 120 4.07 -2.79 -3.43
N VAL A 121 4.86 -1.70 -3.42
CA VAL A 121 5.76 -1.38 -4.52
C VAL A 121 6.79 -2.48 -4.72
N GLN A 122 7.40 -3.01 -3.65
CA GLN A 122 8.34 -4.14 -3.78
C GLN A 122 7.67 -5.39 -4.37
N LYS A 123 6.44 -5.68 -3.98
CA LYS A 123 5.67 -6.80 -4.55
C LYS A 123 5.38 -6.59 -6.03
N ALA A 124 4.97 -5.40 -6.45
CA ALA A 124 4.75 -5.09 -7.86
C ALA A 124 6.05 -5.25 -8.67
N ARG A 125 7.18 -4.72 -8.17
CA ARG A 125 8.51 -4.88 -8.79
C ARG A 125 8.93 -6.33 -8.92
N TYR A 126 8.60 -7.17 -7.95
CA TYR A 126 8.90 -8.59 -8.03
C TYR A 126 8.23 -9.23 -9.26
N PHE A 127 6.98 -8.85 -9.55
CA PHE A 127 6.25 -9.40 -10.70
C PHE A 127 6.68 -8.85 -12.06
N THR A 128 7.33 -7.68 -12.11
CA THR A 128 7.97 -7.20 -13.36
C THR A 128 9.20 -8.03 -13.71
N LYS A 129 10.03 -8.38 -12.72
CA LYS A 129 11.27 -9.15 -12.94
C LYS A 129 11.03 -10.62 -13.26
N HIS A 130 9.99 -11.20 -12.68
CA HIS A 130 9.70 -12.64 -12.79
C HIS A 130 8.51 -12.93 -13.72
N TYR A 131 8.12 -11.96 -14.57
CA TYR A 131 7.11 -12.05 -15.64
C TYR A 131 5.90 -12.93 -15.33
N LYS A 132 5.10 -12.50 -14.35
CA LYS A 132 3.75 -13.04 -14.15
C LYS A 132 2.76 -11.93 -14.47
N LYS A 133 2.41 -11.76 -15.75
CA LYS A 133 1.42 -10.77 -16.20
C LYS A 133 0.11 -10.87 -15.40
N ASP A 134 -0.31 -12.11 -15.11
CA ASP A 134 -1.47 -12.45 -14.30
C ASP A 134 -1.36 -12.01 -12.83
N SER A 135 -0.14 -11.73 -12.34
CA SER A 135 0.11 -11.26 -10.96
C SER A 135 0.48 -9.77 -10.88
N LEU A 136 1.04 -9.20 -11.95
CA LEU A 136 1.43 -7.79 -11.97
C LEU A 136 0.22 -6.87 -11.85
N ILE A 137 -0.81 -7.07 -12.67
CA ILE A 137 -2.02 -6.24 -12.63
C ILE A 137 -2.67 -6.26 -11.23
N PRO A 138 -2.95 -7.44 -10.61
CA PRO A 138 -3.43 -7.48 -9.23
C PRO A 138 -2.54 -6.75 -8.23
N SER A 139 -1.21 -6.86 -8.38
CA SER A 139 -0.28 -6.18 -7.48
C SER A 139 -0.33 -4.64 -7.61
N LEU A 140 -0.57 -4.12 -8.82
CA LEU A 140 -0.74 -2.70 -9.05
C LEU A 140 -2.07 -2.20 -8.47
N ILE A 141 -3.14 -2.98 -8.58
CA ILE A 141 -4.43 -2.66 -7.94
C ILE A 141 -4.23 -2.53 -6.42
N LEU A 142 -3.58 -3.50 -5.79
CA LEU A 142 -3.27 -3.44 -4.36
C LEU A 142 -2.40 -2.23 -4.01
N LEU A 143 -1.37 -1.93 -4.81
CA LEU A 143 -0.55 -0.74 -4.61
C LEU A 143 -1.40 0.53 -4.56
N TYR A 144 -2.34 0.70 -5.49
CA TYR A 144 -3.25 1.84 -5.50
C TYR A 144 -4.20 1.86 -4.31
N GLU A 145 -4.76 0.72 -3.91
CA GLU A 145 -5.61 0.63 -2.71
C GLU A 145 -4.87 1.10 -1.46
N TYR A 146 -3.64 0.60 -1.24
CA TYR A 146 -2.85 0.98 -0.07
C TYR A 146 -2.36 2.44 -0.14
N PHE A 147 -1.99 2.93 -1.32
CA PHE A 147 -1.64 4.34 -1.49
C PHE A 147 -2.83 5.25 -1.21
N ASN A 148 -4.00 4.93 -1.75
CA ASN A 148 -5.22 5.70 -1.50
C ASN A 148 -5.62 5.64 -0.02
N GLY A 149 -5.42 4.51 0.65
CA GLY A 149 -5.60 4.37 2.10
C GLY A 149 -4.62 5.22 2.92
N PHE A 150 -3.38 5.37 2.45
CA PHE A 150 -2.41 6.29 3.03
C PHE A 150 -2.89 7.75 2.91
N VAL A 151 -3.28 8.19 1.70
CA VAL A 151 -3.84 9.52 1.46
C VAL A 151 -5.10 9.78 2.30
N SER A 152 -5.99 8.81 2.37
CA SER A 152 -7.23 8.92 3.16
C SER A 152 -6.96 9.08 4.65
N ARG A 153 -5.92 8.42 5.20
CA ARG A 153 -5.58 8.59 6.62
C ARG A 153 -5.04 9.99 6.91
N MET A 154 -4.20 10.53 6.04
CA MET A 154 -3.70 11.90 6.17
C MET A 154 -4.88 12.89 6.28
N LYS A 155 -5.87 12.75 5.39
CA LYS A 155 -7.12 13.53 5.46
C LYS A 155 -7.88 13.38 6.78
N SER A 156 -8.04 12.14 7.27
CA SER A 156 -8.80 11.93 8.51
C SER A 156 -8.08 12.47 9.75
N LEU A 157 -6.74 12.44 9.78
CA LEU A 157 -5.97 12.99 10.90
C LEU A 157 -6.13 14.50 11.00
N GLU A 158 -6.10 15.20 9.87
CA GLU A 158 -6.34 16.64 9.83
C GLU A 158 -7.72 17.02 10.41
N LYS A 159 -8.76 16.27 10.06
CA LYS A 159 -10.10 16.49 10.62
C LYS A 159 -10.15 16.26 12.12
N GLU A 160 -9.53 15.19 12.60
CA GLU A 160 -9.41 14.91 14.03
C GLU A 160 -8.72 16.07 14.74
N ASP A 161 -7.57 16.55 14.24
CA ASP A 161 -6.84 17.68 14.81
C ASP A 161 -7.67 18.97 14.86
N GLN A 162 -8.39 19.29 13.78
CA GLN A 162 -9.29 20.46 13.73
C GLN A 162 -10.44 20.34 14.74
N GLU A 163 -11.04 19.16 14.88
CA GLU A 163 -12.10 18.90 15.85
C GLU A 163 -11.59 19.06 17.30
N PHE A 164 -10.39 18.57 17.61
CA PHE A 164 -9.77 18.73 18.92
C PHE A 164 -9.51 20.20 19.28
N GLU A 165 -8.95 20.99 18.37
CA GLU A 165 -8.70 22.43 18.61
C GLU A 165 -10.01 23.21 18.78
N ASN A 166 -11.05 22.87 18.01
CA ASN A 166 -12.38 23.49 18.14
C ASN A 166 -13.05 23.21 19.48
N ILE A 167 -12.81 22.05 20.09
CA ILE A 167 -13.33 21.71 21.43
C ILE A 167 -12.59 22.54 22.47
N LYS A 168 -11.26 22.60 22.41
CA LYS A 168 -10.42 23.34 23.36
C LYS A 168 -10.73 24.84 23.38
N ASN A 169 -11.06 25.43 22.23
CA ASN A 169 -11.40 26.85 22.12
C ASN A 169 -12.81 27.20 22.63
N LYS A 170 -13.63 26.20 23.00
CA LYS A 170 -14.98 26.38 23.56
C LYS A 170 -15.03 26.21 25.09
N GLU A 171 -13.94 25.77 25.70
CA GLU A 171 -13.75 25.66 27.16
C GLU A 171 -13.07 26.92 27.73
#